data_AF-A0A428WMK0-F1
#
_entry.id   AF-A0A428WMK0-F1
#
_cell.length_a   1.000
_cell.length_b   1.000
_cell.length_c   1.000
_cell.angle_alpha   90.00
_cell.angle_beta   90.00
_cell.angle_gamma   90.00
#
_symmetry.space_group_name_H-M   'P 1'
#
loop_
_entity.id
_entity.type
_entity.pdbx_description
1 polymer ?
#
loop_
_entity_poly.entity_id
_entity_poly.type
_entity_poly.pdbx_seq_one_letter_code
_entity_poly.pdbx_strand_id
1 'polypeptide(L)'
;MNSSGQQDLAESFERVYQAACRMLWAQGRPSWRSDRRTKRWPDDRCTAFQELERVLRSVDSGSSQPGELSDPARHVIARRAPGGADRPLTFDEALRDWEERLAADPGYLVERKEGGFTDLFMGPGLCVVIPHARQLKTLSILRELYRRLAPGRPAVVIGSEAAELSGLAHEAADALRAPLGVEVPTPHPGKAPWISPVSRPVSEVPDLEARLEELRRAAWRAAENVPSVEELMAAGDLSVARSVAEAAAALRELLAGRPAVVWQEKHESIDPARHLVSGSVPGSTGGQPTSFAQEASSWRKQFALVPVPWTPPTYRRPPAPEMGDRDVVLSSTRALVFAELLDEFAARLYPGRRSGVIHYGAYDFGHSLMWGFGRELKDISI
;
A
#
# COMPACT_ATOMS: atom_id res chain seq x y z
N MET A 1 -5.65 -6.58 41.17
CA MET A 1 -6.32 -7.70 40.48
C MET A 1 -7.10 -7.26 39.22
N ASN A 2 -6.81 -6.11 38.59
CA ASN A 2 -7.54 -5.59 37.41
C ASN A 2 -6.79 -5.71 36.07
N SER A 3 -5.57 -6.26 36.04
CA SER A 3 -4.74 -6.28 34.83
C SER A 3 -5.14 -7.35 33.83
N SER A 4 -5.67 -8.50 34.26
CA SER A 4 -6.06 -9.60 33.36
C SER A 4 -7.30 -9.25 32.54
N GLY A 5 -8.35 -8.72 33.17
CA GLY A 5 -9.59 -8.35 32.46
C GLY A 5 -9.41 -7.24 31.43
N GLN A 6 -8.49 -6.29 31.68
CA GLN A 6 -8.18 -5.23 30.71
C GLN A 6 -7.34 -5.75 29.53
N GLN A 7 -6.45 -6.73 29.77
CA GLN A 7 -5.70 -7.41 28.72
C GLN A 7 -6.62 -8.26 27.84
N ASP A 8 -7.51 -9.05 28.43
CA ASP A 8 -8.50 -9.86 27.69
C ASP A 8 -9.40 -8.99 26.81
N LEU A 9 -9.78 -7.81 27.30
CA LEU A 9 -10.57 -6.83 26.55
C LEU A 9 -9.79 -6.24 25.36
N ALA A 10 -8.52 -5.87 25.58
CA ALA A 10 -7.65 -5.34 24.53
C ALA A 10 -7.40 -6.37 23.42
N GLU A 11 -7.09 -7.61 23.79
CA GLU A 11 -6.91 -8.71 22.85
C GLU A 11 -8.19 -9.00 22.07
N SER A 12 -9.35 -9.00 22.76
CA SER A 12 -10.65 -9.19 22.12
C SER A 12 -10.95 -8.10 21.10
N PHE A 13 -10.66 -6.83 21.45
CA PHE A 13 -10.83 -5.71 20.55
C PHE A 13 -9.94 -5.82 19.32
N GLU A 14 -8.65 -6.08 19.52
CA GLU A 14 -7.69 -6.19 18.44
C GLU A 14 -8.06 -7.34 17.48
N ARG A 15 -8.47 -8.51 18.00
CA ARG A 15 -8.87 -9.65 17.16
C ARG A 15 -10.09 -9.34 16.30
N VAL A 16 -11.13 -8.72 16.87
CA VAL A 16 -12.32 -8.33 16.09
C VAL A 16 -11.96 -7.24 15.08
N TYR A 17 -11.13 -6.26 15.47
CA TYR A 17 -10.67 -5.19 14.59
C TYR A 17 -9.93 -5.74 13.37
N GLN A 18 -8.94 -6.59 13.59
CA GLN A 18 -8.16 -7.21 12.52
C GLN A 18 -9.04 -8.04 11.56
N ALA A 19 -9.95 -8.87 12.10
CA ALA A 19 -10.83 -9.71 11.28
C ALA A 19 -11.82 -8.88 10.44
N ALA A 20 -12.39 -7.83 11.03
CA ALA A 20 -13.28 -6.90 10.35
C ALA A 20 -12.58 -6.10 9.24
N CYS A 21 -11.38 -5.57 9.54
CA CYS A 21 -10.54 -4.91 8.54
C CYS A 21 -10.19 -5.85 7.38
N ARG A 22 -9.80 -7.09 7.67
CA ARG A 22 -9.50 -8.11 6.66
C ARG A 22 -10.71 -8.37 5.75
N MET A 23 -11.92 -8.47 6.31
CA MET A 23 -13.13 -8.69 5.52
C MET A 23 -13.39 -7.55 4.52
N LEU A 24 -13.29 -6.29 4.97
CA LEU A 24 -13.41 -5.12 4.07
C LEU A 24 -12.31 -5.12 2.99
N TRP A 25 -11.05 -5.32 3.40
CA TRP A 25 -9.91 -5.31 2.50
C TRP A 25 -9.92 -6.45 1.49
N ALA A 26 -10.45 -7.63 1.86
CA ALA A 26 -10.53 -8.81 0.99
C ALA A 26 -11.36 -8.60 -0.27
N GLN A 27 -12.25 -7.59 -0.30
CA GLN A 27 -13.01 -7.22 -1.50
C GLN A 27 -12.13 -6.53 -2.55
N GLY A 28 -11.03 -5.90 -2.11
CA GLY A 28 -10.04 -5.23 -2.96
C GLY A 28 -10.48 -3.90 -3.58
N ARG A 29 -11.77 -3.70 -3.87
CA ARG A 29 -12.37 -2.41 -4.25
C ARG A 29 -13.52 -2.07 -3.31
N PRO A 30 -13.72 -0.80 -2.92
CA PRO A 30 -14.79 -0.41 -1.99
C PRO A 30 -16.17 -0.42 -2.66
N SER A 31 -16.65 -1.60 -3.08
CA SER A 31 -17.91 -1.77 -3.81
C SER A 31 -19.13 -1.23 -3.05
N TRP A 32 -19.05 -1.17 -1.72
CA TRP A 32 -20.08 -0.60 -0.85
C TRP A 32 -20.15 0.94 -0.89
N ARG A 33 -19.14 1.62 -1.45
CA ARG A 33 -19.13 3.09 -1.62
C ARG A 33 -19.62 3.55 -3.00
N SER A 34 -19.87 2.62 -3.93
CA SER A 34 -20.27 2.96 -5.29
C SER A 34 -21.61 3.70 -5.35
N ASP A 35 -21.71 4.70 -6.23
CA ASP A 35 -22.94 5.45 -6.47
C ASP A 35 -24.08 4.52 -6.93
N ARG A 36 -25.32 4.87 -6.55
CA ARG A 36 -26.58 4.18 -6.87
C ARG A 36 -26.71 3.76 -8.32
N ARG A 37 -26.12 4.52 -9.26
CA ARG A 37 -26.15 4.24 -10.70
C ARG A 37 -25.29 3.05 -11.15
N THR A 38 -24.32 2.64 -10.34
CA THR A 38 -23.40 1.53 -10.63
C THR A 38 -23.47 0.41 -9.58
N LYS A 39 -24.44 0.48 -8.66
CA LYS A 39 -24.59 -0.45 -7.54
C LYS A 39 -24.76 -1.89 -8.05
N ARG A 40 -23.75 -2.70 -7.80
CA ARG A 40 -23.81 -4.16 -7.94
C ARG A 40 -24.22 -4.86 -6.64
N TRP A 41 -24.20 -4.15 -5.51
CA TRP A 41 -24.52 -4.70 -4.19
C TRP A 41 -25.90 -4.23 -3.70
N PRO A 42 -26.66 -5.08 -2.99
CA PRO A 42 -27.88 -4.68 -2.31
C PRO A 42 -27.66 -3.54 -1.30
N ASP A 43 -28.68 -2.73 -1.07
CA ASP A 43 -28.61 -1.55 -0.20
C ASP A 43 -28.30 -1.90 1.26
N ASP A 44 -28.85 -3.00 1.77
CA ASP A 44 -28.58 -3.46 3.13
C ASP A 44 -27.11 -3.85 3.33
N ARG A 45 -26.52 -4.52 2.34
CA ARG A 45 -25.08 -4.87 2.34
C ARG A 45 -24.21 -3.61 2.28
N CYS A 46 -24.55 -2.67 1.39
CA CYS A 46 -23.84 -1.40 1.31
C CYS A 46 -23.86 -0.66 2.65
N THR A 47 -25.05 -0.54 3.26
CA THR A 47 -25.25 0.14 4.54
C THR A 47 -24.47 -0.54 5.67
N ALA A 48 -24.50 -1.87 5.74
CA ALA A 48 -23.78 -2.61 6.77
C ALA A 48 -22.25 -2.45 6.65
N PHE A 49 -21.71 -2.48 5.43
CA PHE A 49 -20.28 -2.27 5.19
C PHE A 49 -19.85 -0.83 5.44
N GLN A 50 -20.67 0.16 5.06
CA GLN A 50 -20.42 1.58 5.35
C GLN A 50 -20.39 1.85 6.86
N GLU A 51 -21.31 1.23 7.62
CA GLU A 51 -21.33 1.36 9.06
C GLU A 51 -20.12 0.71 9.71
N LEU A 52 -19.70 -0.49 9.26
CA LEU A 52 -18.48 -1.11 9.73
C LEU A 52 -17.25 -0.24 9.45
N GLU A 53 -17.14 0.28 8.23
CA GLU A 53 -16.07 1.21 7.86
C GLU A 53 -16.04 2.44 8.76
N ARG A 54 -17.20 3.05 9.06
CA ARG A 54 -17.30 4.21 9.96
C ARG A 54 -16.73 3.88 11.34
N VAL A 55 -17.10 2.72 11.91
CA VAL A 55 -16.60 2.27 13.22
C VAL A 55 -15.08 2.05 13.19
N LEU A 56 -14.57 1.37 12.16
CA LEU A 56 -13.12 1.11 12.03
C LEU A 56 -12.30 2.39 11.89
N ARG A 57 -12.78 3.39 11.12
CA ARG A 57 -12.13 4.70 10.98
C ARG A 57 -12.09 5.49 12.29
N SER A 58 -13.07 5.31 13.17
CA SER A 58 -13.13 6.05 14.43
C SER A 58 -11.96 5.74 15.38
N VAL A 59 -11.32 4.58 15.21
CA VAL A 59 -10.11 4.16 15.96
C VAL A 59 -8.90 5.06 15.64
N ASP A 60 -8.89 5.69 14.46
CA ASP A 60 -7.75 6.46 13.95
C ASP A 60 -7.84 7.98 14.21
N SER A 61 -8.84 8.43 14.96
CA SER A 61 -9.34 9.82 15.03
C SER A 61 -8.40 10.89 15.62
N GLY A 62 -7.14 10.58 15.92
CA GLY A 62 -6.16 11.55 16.42
C GLY A 62 -5.38 12.25 15.29
N SER A 63 -5.34 13.59 15.31
CA SER A 63 -4.49 14.38 14.41
C SER A 63 -3.04 14.36 14.89
N SER A 64 -2.11 14.14 13.96
CA SER A 64 -0.68 14.15 14.25
C SER A 64 -0.20 15.55 14.63
N GLN A 65 0.54 15.66 15.73
CA GLN A 65 1.06 16.92 16.24
C GLN A 65 2.51 17.19 15.78
N PRO A 66 2.95 18.46 15.72
CA PRO A 66 4.36 18.80 15.53
C PRO A 66 5.27 18.11 16.55
N GLY A 67 6.39 17.57 16.08
CA GLY A 67 7.39 16.85 16.89
C GLY A 67 7.06 15.38 17.18
N GLU A 68 5.87 14.89 16.83
CA GLU A 68 5.52 13.49 17.04
C GLU A 68 6.32 12.55 16.13
N LEU A 69 6.59 11.33 16.61
CA LEU A 69 7.23 10.29 15.81
C LEU A 69 6.23 9.65 14.84
N SER A 70 6.70 9.29 13.65
CA SER A 70 5.92 8.55 12.66
C SER A 70 5.74 7.10 13.10
N ASP A 71 4.54 6.76 13.57
CA ASP A 71 4.09 5.39 13.81
C ASP A 71 3.93 4.58 12.48
N PRO A 72 4.70 3.48 12.28
CA PRO A 72 4.58 2.60 11.11
C PRO A 72 3.19 2.01 10.84
N ALA A 73 2.34 1.93 11.86
CA ALA A 73 1.00 1.35 11.75
C ALA A 73 -0.04 2.33 11.18
N ARG A 74 0.26 3.63 11.21
CA ARG A 74 -0.71 4.74 10.99
C ARG A 74 -0.25 5.77 9.95
N HIS A 75 1.04 5.82 9.66
CA HIS A 75 1.65 6.87 8.86
C HIS A 75 2.47 6.32 7.69
N VAL A 76 2.68 7.17 6.68
CA VAL A 76 3.78 7.02 5.74
C VAL A 76 5.05 7.45 6.45
N ILE A 77 6.01 6.54 6.63
CA ILE A 77 7.13 6.72 7.55
C ILE A 77 8.39 7.29 6.90
N ALA A 78 8.50 7.19 5.57
CA ALA A 78 9.61 7.76 4.83
C ALA A 78 9.54 9.29 4.69
N ARG A 79 8.42 9.92 5.06
CA ARG A 79 8.21 11.37 4.89
C ARG A 79 7.59 12.05 6.12
N ARG A 80 7.74 13.38 6.13
CA ARG A 80 7.11 14.32 7.07
C ARG A 80 6.22 15.28 6.31
N ALA A 81 5.34 15.98 7.03
CA ALA A 81 4.48 17.00 6.43
C ALA A 81 5.30 18.09 5.71
N PRO A 82 4.84 18.58 4.54
CA PRO A 82 5.50 19.65 3.82
C PRO A 82 5.47 20.97 4.60
N GLY A 83 6.31 21.93 4.22
CA GLY A 83 6.29 23.28 4.78
C GLY A 83 6.93 23.42 6.17
N GLY A 84 7.78 22.48 6.60
CA GLY A 84 8.57 22.59 7.82
C GLY A 84 7.82 22.30 9.12
N ALA A 85 6.59 21.79 9.05
CA ALA A 85 5.75 21.49 10.22
C ALA A 85 6.22 20.30 11.09
N ASP A 86 7.35 19.67 10.74
CA ASP A 86 7.94 18.47 11.35
C ASP A 86 6.93 17.60 12.11
N ARG A 87 5.98 17.02 11.36
CA ARG A 87 4.97 16.11 11.90
C ARG A 87 4.77 14.88 11.01
N PRO A 88 4.26 13.76 11.56
CA PRO A 88 3.85 12.62 10.77
C PRO A 88 2.74 12.98 9.78
N LEU A 89 2.67 12.23 8.68
CA LEU A 89 1.54 12.24 7.75
C LEU A 89 0.79 10.93 7.89
N THR A 90 -0.51 11.00 8.16
CA THR A 90 -1.37 9.81 8.06
C THR A 90 -1.42 9.30 6.63
N PHE A 91 -1.84 8.05 6.42
CA PHE A 91 -2.03 7.50 5.08
C PHE A 91 -2.96 8.37 4.21
N ASP A 92 -4.06 8.85 4.78
CA ASP A 92 -5.05 9.70 4.09
C ASP A 92 -4.49 11.11 3.77
N GLU A 93 -3.66 11.68 4.65
CA GLU A 93 -2.98 12.95 4.35
C GLU A 93 -1.92 12.80 3.26
N ALA A 94 -1.10 11.75 3.33
CA ALA A 94 -0.07 11.48 2.32
C ALA A 94 -0.69 11.20 0.95
N LEU A 95 -1.80 10.46 0.91
CA LEU A 95 -2.54 10.20 -0.32
C LEU A 95 -3.08 11.49 -0.94
N ARG A 96 -3.78 12.32 -0.15
CA ARG A 96 -4.33 13.60 -0.63
C ARG A 96 -3.23 14.52 -1.17
N ASP A 97 -2.11 14.63 -0.45
CA ASP A 97 -0.96 15.40 -0.89
C ASP A 97 -0.38 14.88 -2.23
N TRP A 98 -0.32 13.56 -2.43
CA TRP A 98 0.08 13.01 -3.73
C TRP A 98 -0.94 13.30 -4.83
N GLU A 99 -2.23 13.11 -4.55
CA GLU A 99 -3.30 13.38 -5.52
C GLU A 99 -3.33 14.84 -5.95
N GLU A 100 -3.16 15.77 -5.01
CA GLU A 100 -3.06 17.21 -5.30
C GLU A 100 -1.85 17.53 -6.18
N ARG A 101 -0.66 16.97 -5.85
CA ARG A 101 0.55 17.15 -6.65
C ARG A 101 0.40 16.57 -8.06
N LEU A 102 -0.18 15.38 -8.19
CA LEU A 102 -0.38 14.71 -9.47
C LEU A 102 -1.45 15.41 -10.33
N ALA A 103 -2.48 15.98 -9.71
CA ALA A 103 -3.50 16.77 -10.40
C ALA A 103 -2.94 18.11 -10.90
N ALA A 104 -1.99 18.71 -10.17
CA ALA A 104 -1.31 19.94 -10.56
C ALA A 104 -0.11 19.70 -11.50
N ASP A 105 0.19 18.46 -11.86
CA ASP A 105 1.35 18.12 -12.68
C ASP A 105 1.19 18.65 -14.11
N PRO A 106 2.08 19.56 -14.59
CA PRO A 106 2.00 20.11 -15.93
C PRO A 106 2.27 19.07 -17.04
N GLY A 107 2.70 17.86 -16.67
CA GLY A 107 3.12 16.82 -17.61
C GLY A 107 4.54 17.05 -18.10
N TYR A 108 4.93 16.32 -19.13
CA TYR A 108 6.30 16.32 -19.64
C TYR A 108 6.45 16.68 -21.12
N LEU A 109 5.34 16.86 -21.83
CA LEU A 109 5.34 17.17 -23.26
C LEU A 109 5.20 18.68 -23.46
N VAL A 110 6.07 19.23 -24.29
CA VAL A 110 6.10 20.64 -24.68
C VAL A 110 5.94 20.72 -26.19
N GLU A 111 5.01 21.55 -26.66
CA GLU A 111 4.86 21.84 -28.08
C GLU A 111 6.06 22.65 -28.59
N ARG A 112 6.70 22.18 -29.66
CA ARG A 112 7.75 22.92 -30.35
C ARG A 112 7.58 22.83 -31.85
N LYS A 113 8.02 23.88 -32.54
CA LYS A 113 8.06 23.93 -34.00
C LYS A 113 9.46 23.57 -34.48
N GLU A 114 9.62 22.37 -35.03
CA GLU A 114 10.86 21.91 -35.65
C GLU A 114 10.53 21.36 -37.05
N GLY A 115 11.34 21.71 -38.06
CA GLY A 115 11.11 21.25 -39.44
C GLY A 115 9.82 21.76 -40.11
N GLY A 116 9.22 22.85 -39.61
CA GLY A 116 8.03 23.47 -40.19
C GLY A 116 6.69 23.00 -39.60
N PHE A 117 6.68 21.97 -38.76
CA PHE A 117 5.49 21.41 -38.11
C PHE A 117 5.57 21.59 -36.59
N THR A 118 4.42 21.73 -35.94
CA THR A 118 4.32 21.69 -34.47
C THR A 118 4.18 20.25 -34.03
N ASP A 119 5.04 19.82 -33.11
CA ASP A 119 5.09 18.45 -32.58
C ASP A 119 5.35 18.50 -31.07
N LEU A 120 5.14 17.38 -30.37
CA LEU A 120 5.29 17.26 -28.91
C LEU A 120 6.66 16.67 -28.56
N PHE A 121 7.38 17.35 -27.67
CA PHE A 121 8.73 16.95 -27.26
C PHE A 121 8.83 16.82 -25.75
N MET A 122 9.63 15.85 -25.31
CA MET A 122 10.16 15.80 -23.96
C MET A 122 11.28 16.83 -23.83
N GLY A 123 11.27 17.59 -22.74
CA GLY A 123 12.31 18.58 -22.42
C GLY A 123 13.25 18.14 -21.30
N PRO A 124 14.48 18.70 -21.23
CA PRO A 124 15.40 18.44 -20.12
C PRO A 124 14.79 18.80 -18.76
N GLY A 125 14.88 17.88 -17.79
CA GLY A 125 14.39 18.08 -16.42
C GLY A 125 12.87 17.99 -16.25
N LEU A 126 12.11 17.84 -17.35
CA LEU A 126 10.64 17.72 -17.29
C LEU A 126 10.17 16.27 -17.10
N CYS A 127 11.02 15.30 -17.42
CA CYS A 127 10.72 13.89 -17.28
C CYS A 127 11.92 13.05 -16.85
N VAL A 128 11.59 11.83 -16.44
CA VAL A 128 12.52 10.73 -16.28
C VAL A 128 12.10 9.62 -17.24
N VAL A 129 13.01 9.23 -18.12
CA VAL A 129 12.90 8.06 -18.98
C VAL A 129 13.46 6.85 -18.23
N ILE A 130 12.64 5.83 -18.09
CA ILE A 130 12.93 4.63 -17.31
C ILE A 130 12.93 3.44 -18.28
N PRO A 131 14.06 2.71 -18.39
CA PRO A 131 14.08 1.49 -19.19
C PRO A 131 13.01 0.50 -18.73
N HIS A 132 12.22 -0.04 -19.66
CA HIS A 132 11.07 -0.90 -19.39
C HIS A 132 11.34 -1.99 -18.35
N ALA A 133 12.47 -2.68 -18.50
CA ALA A 133 12.81 -3.83 -17.67
C ALA A 133 13.18 -3.41 -16.23
N ARG A 134 13.65 -2.17 -16.03
CA ARG A 134 13.86 -1.58 -14.70
C ARG A 134 12.53 -1.15 -14.10
N GLN A 135 11.65 -0.54 -14.90
CA GLN A 135 10.30 -0.15 -14.49
C GLN A 135 9.48 -1.36 -14.01
N LEU A 136 9.44 -2.46 -14.77
CA LEU A 136 8.73 -3.67 -14.35
C LEU A 136 9.22 -4.24 -13.02
N LYS A 137 10.55 -4.17 -12.78
CA LYS A 137 11.17 -4.65 -11.56
C LYS A 137 10.76 -3.78 -10.36
N THR A 138 10.85 -2.46 -10.48
CA THR A 138 10.51 -1.53 -9.39
C THR A 138 9.01 -1.45 -9.16
N LEU A 139 8.14 -1.55 -10.19
CA LEU A 139 6.68 -1.53 -10.01
C LEU A 139 6.12 -2.65 -9.12
N SER A 140 6.86 -3.74 -8.96
CA SER A 140 6.48 -4.83 -8.06
C SER A 140 6.29 -4.36 -6.60
N ILE A 141 6.98 -3.29 -6.18
CA ILE A 141 6.87 -2.74 -4.82
C ILE A 141 5.47 -2.24 -4.48
N LEU A 142 4.69 -1.80 -5.47
CA LEU A 142 3.34 -1.27 -5.22
C LEU A 142 2.42 -2.37 -4.71
N ARG A 143 2.53 -3.57 -5.30
CA ARG A 143 1.78 -4.75 -4.86
C ARG A 143 2.24 -5.21 -3.49
N GLU A 144 3.53 -5.15 -3.22
CA GLU A 144 4.10 -5.51 -1.92
C GLU A 144 3.66 -4.53 -0.82
N LEU A 145 3.76 -3.22 -1.05
CA LEU A 145 3.26 -2.18 -0.16
C LEU A 145 1.76 -2.34 0.10
N TYR A 146 0.94 -2.53 -0.93
CA TYR A 146 -0.50 -2.79 -0.78
C TYR A 146 -0.80 -3.96 0.17
N ARG A 147 -0.02 -5.04 0.08
CA ARG A 147 -0.20 -6.24 0.93
C ARG A 147 0.36 -6.05 2.34
N ARG A 148 1.47 -5.31 2.49
CA ARG A 148 2.08 -4.98 3.80
C ARG A 148 1.29 -3.95 4.58
N LEU A 149 0.60 -3.06 3.88
CA LEU A 149 -0.26 -2.01 4.43
C LEU A 149 -1.73 -2.40 4.45
N ALA A 150 -2.04 -3.67 4.29
CA ALA A 150 -3.40 -4.15 4.37
C ALA A 150 -3.97 -3.89 5.78
N PRO A 151 -5.09 -3.18 5.92
CA PRO A 151 -5.74 -2.94 7.20
C PRO A 151 -5.96 -4.22 8.01
N GLY A 152 -5.72 -4.14 9.32
CA GLY A 152 -5.86 -5.28 10.23
C GLY A 152 -4.76 -6.32 10.10
N ARG A 153 -3.74 -6.11 9.27
CA ARG A 153 -2.57 -6.99 9.23
C ARG A 153 -1.87 -6.98 10.60
N PRO A 154 -1.54 -8.16 11.16
CA PRO A 154 -0.81 -8.26 12.43
C PRO A 154 0.57 -7.60 12.40
N ALA A 155 1.06 -7.25 13.59
CA ALA A 155 2.40 -6.73 13.76
C ALA A 155 3.48 -7.72 13.31
N VAL A 156 4.50 -7.20 12.63
CA VAL A 156 5.70 -7.95 12.26
C VAL A 156 6.96 -7.15 12.59
N VAL A 157 8.04 -7.86 12.90
CA VAL A 157 9.39 -7.31 13.00
C VAL A 157 10.19 -7.79 11.80
N ILE A 158 10.73 -6.87 11.01
CA ILE A 158 11.46 -7.22 9.80
C ILE A 158 12.85 -7.79 10.14
N GLY A 159 13.17 -8.94 9.55
CA GLY A 159 14.45 -9.62 9.71
C GLY A 159 15.62 -8.89 9.06
N SER A 160 16.84 -9.24 9.48
CA SER A 160 18.09 -8.68 8.94
C SER A 160 18.28 -8.94 7.45
N GLU A 161 17.70 -10.00 6.93
CA GLU A 161 17.78 -10.46 5.54
C GLU A 161 17.14 -9.45 4.56
N ALA A 162 16.33 -8.50 5.05
CA ALA A 162 15.73 -7.44 4.27
C ALA A 162 16.69 -6.29 3.93
N ALA A 163 17.86 -6.20 4.58
CA ALA A 163 18.77 -5.05 4.49
C ALA A 163 19.14 -4.70 3.05
N GLU A 164 19.48 -5.70 2.25
CA GLU A 164 19.88 -5.50 0.86
C GLU A 164 18.72 -5.03 -0.01
N LEU A 165 17.54 -5.61 0.12
CA LEU A 165 16.35 -5.20 -0.63
C LEU A 165 15.92 -3.77 -0.25
N SER A 166 15.98 -3.44 1.05
CA SER A 166 15.75 -2.09 1.57
C SER A 166 16.71 -1.08 0.94
N GLY A 167 18.01 -1.38 0.89
CA GLY A 167 19.02 -0.55 0.23
C GLY A 167 18.80 -0.39 -1.27
N LEU A 168 18.53 -1.48 -1.99
CA LEU A 168 18.28 -1.46 -3.44
C LEU A 168 17.01 -0.67 -3.80
N ALA A 169 15.98 -0.70 -2.95
CA ALA A 169 14.78 0.12 -3.12
C ALA A 169 15.10 1.61 -2.99
N HIS A 170 15.91 1.99 -2.00
CA HIS A 170 16.36 3.36 -1.82
C HIS A 170 17.27 3.83 -2.97
N GLU A 171 18.20 2.99 -3.43
CA GLU A 171 19.02 3.28 -4.62
C GLU A 171 18.16 3.48 -5.87
N ALA A 172 17.07 2.72 -6.02
CA ALA A 172 16.12 2.92 -7.11
C ALA A 172 15.37 4.26 -6.98
N ALA A 173 15.06 4.71 -5.77
CA ALA A 173 14.46 6.03 -5.53
C ALA A 173 15.43 7.15 -5.92
N ASP A 174 16.69 7.07 -5.48
CA ASP A 174 17.73 8.04 -5.84
C ASP A 174 18.01 8.05 -7.35
N ALA A 175 17.95 6.89 -8.02
CA ALA A 175 18.10 6.79 -9.46
C ALA A 175 16.96 7.50 -10.25
N LEU A 176 15.77 7.68 -9.66
CA LEU A 176 14.69 8.50 -10.24
C LEU A 176 14.89 9.99 -9.97
N ARG A 177 15.56 10.35 -8.86
CA ARG A 177 15.81 11.72 -8.44
C ARG A 177 16.99 12.36 -9.18
N ALA A 178 18.06 11.60 -9.40
CA ALA A 178 19.31 12.10 -9.97
C ALA A 178 19.13 12.84 -11.32
N PRO A 179 18.33 12.32 -12.28
CA PRO A 179 18.11 13.02 -13.55
C PRO A 179 17.38 14.35 -13.42
N LEU A 180 16.67 14.57 -12.31
CA LEU A 180 15.95 15.82 -12.03
C LEU A 180 16.82 16.85 -11.30
N GLY A 181 18.13 16.61 -11.18
CA GLY A 181 19.07 17.52 -10.55
C GLY A 181 19.03 17.52 -9.02
N VAL A 182 18.35 16.55 -8.40
CA VAL A 182 18.36 16.36 -6.95
C VAL A 182 19.69 15.75 -6.52
N GLU A 183 20.28 16.28 -5.46
CA GLU A 183 21.53 15.75 -4.89
C GLU A 183 21.31 14.35 -4.32
N VAL A 184 22.15 13.40 -4.75
CA VAL A 184 22.13 11.99 -4.36
C VAL A 184 23.56 11.52 -4.04
N PRO A 185 23.75 10.53 -3.15
CA PRO A 185 22.72 9.76 -2.45
C PRO A 185 22.01 10.56 -1.35
N THR A 186 20.71 10.35 -1.20
CA THR A 186 19.96 10.92 -0.07
C THR A 186 20.15 10.06 1.19
N PRO A 187 19.90 10.57 2.40
CA PRO A 187 19.97 9.75 3.61
C PRO A 187 18.90 8.63 3.59
N HIS A 188 19.32 7.40 3.87
CA HIS A 188 18.42 6.24 3.85
C HIS A 188 17.21 6.42 4.80
N PRO A 189 15.96 6.32 4.31
CA PRO A 189 14.77 6.69 5.08
C PRO A 189 14.53 5.79 6.29
N GLY A 190 14.92 4.50 6.20
CA GLY A 190 14.84 3.56 7.33
C GLY A 190 15.65 3.94 8.57
N LYS A 191 16.67 4.80 8.44
CA LYS A 191 17.52 5.30 9.54
C LYS A 191 17.00 6.59 10.17
N ALA A 192 15.88 7.11 9.67
CA ALA A 192 15.38 8.40 10.12
C ALA A 192 15.00 8.37 11.61
N PRO A 193 15.43 9.37 12.40
CA PRO A 193 15.23 9.39 13.84
C PRO A 193 13.77 9.64 14.24
N TRP A 194 12.94 10.16 13.31
CA TRP A 194 11.53 10.44 13.57
C TRP A 194 10.63 9.22 13.45
N ILE A 195 11.13 8.04 13.04
CA ILE A 195 10.28 6.85 12.92
C ILE A 195 10.20 6.14 14.27
N SER A 196 8.98 5.98 14.78
CA SER A 196 8.76 5.32 16.07
C SER A 196 9.30 3.87 16.07
N PRO A 197 10.00 3.44 17.13
CA PRO A 197 10.41 2.04 17.29
C PRO A 197 9.25 1.13 17.73
N VAL A 198 8.15 1.72 18.24
CA VAL A 198 6.98 1.00 18.75
C VAL A 198 5.72 1.65 18.18
N SER A 199 4.82 0.82 17.67
CA SER A 199 3.52 1.26 17.19
C SER A 199 2.49 1.26 18.32
N ARG A 200 1.58 2.22 18.26
CA ARG A 200 0.46 2.30 19.20
C ARG A 200 -0.48 1.11 18.99
N PRO A 201 -0.92 0.39 20.04
CA PRO A 201 -1.93 -0.65 19.89
C PRO A 201 -3.28 -0.07 19.44
N VAL A 202 -4.02 -0.81 18.61
CA VAL A 202 -5.39 -0.44 18.20
C VAL A 202 -6.37 -0.41 19.37
N SER A 203 -6.08 -1.13 20.44
CA SER A 203 -6.86 -1.15 21.68
C SER A 203 -6.65 0.08 22.56
N GLU A 204 -5.71 0.96 22.23
CA GLU A 204 -5.44 2.17 23.01
C GLU A 204 -6.42 3.31 22.66
N VAL A 205 -7.71 3.03 22.85
CA VAL A 205 -8.83 3.95 22.59
C VAL A 205 -9.60 4.25 23.87
N PRO A 206 -10.20 5.45 24.00
CA PRO A 206 -11.15 5.74 25.08
C PRO A 206 -12.34 4.77 25.03
N ASP A 207 -12.89 4.46 26.21
CA ASP A 207 -14.10 3.63 26.38
C ASP A 207 -14.03 2.28 25.63
N LEU A 208 -12.88 1.59 25.74
CA LEU A 208 -12.56 0.36 25.01
C LEU A 208 -13.69 -0.69 25.02
N GLU A 209 -14.38 -0.88 26.14
CA GLU A 209 -15.49 -1.82 26.25
C GLU A 209 -16.68 -1.42 25.37
N ALA A 210 -17.09 -0.15 25.42
CA ALA A 210 -18.17 0.38 24.57
C ALA A 210 -17.77 0.33 23.08
N ARG A 211 -16.50 0.61 22.78
CA ARG A 211 -15.96 0.51 21.41
C ARG A 211 -15.91 -0.92 20.90
N LEU A 212 -15.58 -1.89 21.76
CA LEU A 212 -15.63 -3.30 21.42
C LEU A 212 -17.05 -3.72 21.06
N GLU A 213 -18.04 -3.33 21.86
CA GLU A 213 -19.43 -3.67 21.60
C GLU A 213 -19.96 -3.01 20.32
N GLU A 214 -19.63 -1.73 20.07
CA GLU A 214 -19.95 -1.05 18.81
C GLU A 214 -19.36 -1.80 17.61
N LEU A 215 -18.07 -2.15 17.69
CA LEU A 215 -17.35 -2.90 16.66
C LEU A 215 -17.96 -4.28 16.42
N ARG A 216 -18.27 -5.05 17.48
CA ARG A 216 -18.91 -6.37 17.37
C ARG A 216 -20.25 -6.30 16.65
N ARG A 217 -21.10 -5.33 17.01
CA ARG A 217 -22.42 -5.16 16.37
C ARG A 217 -22.30 -4.81 14.88
N ALA A 218 -21.43 -3.85 14.55
CA ALA A 218 -21.21 -3.47 13.15
C ALA A 218 -20.59 -4.61 12.34
N ALA A 219 -19.61 -5.31 12.91
CA ALA A 219 -18.94 -6.46 12.30
C ALA A 219 -19.92 -7.62 12.05
N TRP A 220 -20.76 -7.96 13.03
CA TRP A 220 -21.78 -9.00 12.88
C TRP A 220 -22.74 -8.67 11.75
N ARG A 221 -23.30 -7.45 11.75
CA ARG A 221 -24.24 -7.01 10.73
C ARG A 221 -23.64 -7.04 9.33
N ALA A 222 -22.39 -6.60 9.18
CA ALA A 222 -21.69 -6.64 7.90
C ALA A 222 -21.45 -8.09 7.45
N ALA A 223 -20.99 -8.97 8.33
CA ALA A 223 -20.71 -10.37 8.01
C ALA A 223 -21.97 -11.17 7.63
N GLU A 224 -23.10 -10.94 8.29
CA GLU A 224 -24.39 -11.56 7.96
C GLU A 224 -24.94 -11.14 6.59
N ASN A 225 -24.50 -9.99 6.06
CA ASN A 225 -24.87 -9.52 4.73
C ASN A 225 -23.95 -10.06 3.60
N VAL A 226 -22.99 -10.92 3.94
CA VAL A 226 -22.09 -11.58 3.00
C VAL A 226 -22.61 -13.00 2.73
N PRO A 227 -22.91 -13.35 1.46
CA PRO A 227 -23.26 -14.73 1.11
C PRO A 227 -22.11 -15.70 1.42
N SER A 228 -22.46 -16.93 1.75
CA SER A 228 -21.52 -18.05 1.85
C SER A 228 -20.83 -18.34 0.52
N VAL A 229 -19.69 -19.05 0.56
CA VAL A 229 -18.96 -19.45 -0.65
C VAL A 229 -19.86 -20.31 -1.55
N GLU A 230 -20.64 -21.19 -0.94
CA GLU A 230 -21.57 -22.09 -1.60
C GLU A 230 -22.67 -21.31 -2.33
N GLU A 231 -23.26 -20.28 -1.69
CA GLU A 231 -24.26 -19.42 -2.30
C GLU A 231 -23.70 -18.61 -3.47
N LEU A 232 -22.48 -18.05 -3.33
CA LEU A 232 -21.82 -17.33 -4.42
C LEU A 232 -21.58 -18.24 -5.63
N MET A 233 -21.12 -19.47 -5.40
CA MET A 233 -20.89 -20.45 -6.46
C MET A 233 -22.19 -20.89 -7.13
N ALA A 234 -23.24 -21.19 -6.35
CA ALA A 234 -24.53 -21.61 -6.88
C ALA A 234 -25.21 -20.51 -7.71
N ALA A 235 -25.10 -19.24 -7.29
CA ALA A 235 -25.68 -18.10 -7.98
C ALA A 235 -24.80 -17.54 -9.13
N GLY A 236 -23.53 -17.96 -9.23
CA GLY A 236 -22.57 -17.33 -10.12
C GLY A 236 -22.31 -15.85 -9.80
N ASP A 237 -22.47 -15.45 -8.53
CA ASP A 237 -22.34 -14.06 -8.11
C ASP A 237 -20.86 -13.67 -8.00
N LEU A 238 -20.39 -12.87 -8.97
CA LEU A 238 -19.04 -12.31 -8.99
C LEU A 238 -18.95 -10.91 -8.36
N SER A 239 -20.05 -10.41 -7.78
CA SER A 239 -20.07 -9.09 -7.14
C SER A 239 -19.31 -9.09 -5.82
N VAL A 240 -19.27 -10.22 -5.11
CA VAL A 240 -18.53 -10.41 -3.85
C VAL A 240 -17.35 -11.34 -4.12
N ALA A 241 -16.15 -10.92 -3.74
CA ALA A 241 -14.98 -11.78 -3.87
C ALA A 241 -15.08 -12.97 -2.90
N ARG A 242 -14.70 -14.18 -3.36
CA ARG A 242 -14.67 -15.39 -2.52
C ARG A 242 -13.92 -15.18 -1.20
N SER A 243 -12.82 -14.43 -1.22
CA SER A 243 -12.03 -14.09 -0.04
C SER A 243 -12.80 -13.28 1.00
N VAL A 244 -13.82 -12.51 0.60
CA VAL A 244 -14.72 -11.80 1.53
C VAL A 244 -15.65 -12.77 2.22
N ALA A 245 -16.22 -13.73 1.50
CA ALA A 245 -17.06 -14.78 2.10
C ALA A 245 -16.28 -15.64 3.10
N GLU A 246 -15.05 -16.02 2.77
CA GLU A 246 -14.15 -16.73 3.69
C GLU A 246 -13.81 -15.90 4.94
N ALA A 247 -13.51 -14.60 4.78
CA ALA A 247 -13.26 -13.70 5.89
C ALA A 247 -14.51 -13.45 6.76
N ALA A 248 -15.69 -13.32 6.14
CA ALA A 248 -16.96 -13.15 6.84
C ALA A 248 -17.34 -14.40 7.64
N ALA A 249 -17.10 -15.60 7.11
CA ALA A 249 -17.26 -16.84 7.85
C ALA A 249 -16.36 -16.87 9.10
N ALA A 250 -15.06 -16.60 8.95
CA ALA A 250 -14.14 -16.53 10.08
C ALA A 250 -14.52 -15.46 11.12
N LEU A 251 -15.02 -14.30 10.67
CA LEU A 251 -15.50 -13.23 11.56
C LEU A 251 -16.75 -13.66 12.34
N ARG A 252 -17.70 -14.37 11.73
CA ARG A 252 -18.88 -14.92 12.42
C ARG A 252 -18.51 -15.95 13.47
N GLU A 253 -17.57 -16.86 13.15
CA GLU A 253 -17.01 -17.81 14.11
C GLU A 253 -16.39 -17.08 15.32
N LEU A 254 -15.54 -16.08 15.05
CA LEU A 254 -14.90 -15.28 16.09
C LEU A 254 -15.92 -14.59 17.01
N LEU A 255 -16.92 -13.94 16.42
CA LEU A 255 -17.95 -13.20 17.16
C LEU A 255 -18.89 -14.13 17.95
N ALA A 256 -19.06 -15.37 17.50
CA ALA A 256 -19.78 -16.41 18.21
C ALA A 256 -18.94 -17.09 19.32
N GLY A 257 -17.73 -16.59 19.60
CA GLY A 257 -16.83 -17.13 20.62
C GLY A 257 -16.11 -18.41 20.20
N ARG A 258 -16.12 -18.76 18.90
CA ARG A 258 -15.43 -19.94 18.37
C ARG A 258 -14.02 -19.58 17.88
N PRO A 259 -13.05 -20.50 17.93
CA PRO A 259 -11.71 -20.26 17.39
C PRO A 259 -11.76 -19.93 15.90
N ALA A 260 -11.14 -18.82 15.50
CA ALA A 260 -11.09 -18.39 14.11
C ALA A 260 -9.75 -17.75 13.77
N VAL A 261 -9.31 -17.95 12.54
CA VAL A 261 -8.09 -17.36 11.98
C VAL A 261 -8.37 -15.92 11.56
N VAL A 262 -7.93 -14.98 12.39
CA VAL A 262 -8.14 -13.53 12.21
C VAL A 262 -7.42 -13.01 10.96
N TRP A 263 -6.18 -13.44 10.74
CA TRP A 263 -5.36 -13.07 9.59
C TRP A 263 -4.73 -14.30 8.94
N GLN A 264 -4.66 -14.30 7.62
CA GLN A 264 -3.97 -15.34 6.86
C GLN A 264 -3.30 -14.70 5.65
N GLU A 265 -2.02 -15.05 5.45
CA GLU A 265 -1.33 -14.73 4.22
C GLU A 265 -1.91 -15.50 3.04
N LYS A 266 -1.60 -15.07 1.82
CA LYS A 266 -2.04 -15.76 0.59
C LYS A 266 -1.58 -17.23 0.56
N HIS A 267 -0.47 -17.54 1.23
CA HIS A 267 0.07 -18.89 1.40
C HIS A 267 0.60 -19.06 2.82
N GLU A 268 0.35 -20.21 3.44
CA GLU A 268 0.67 -20.46 4.86
C GLU A 268 2.16 -20.40 5.19
N SER A 269 3.03 -20.68 4.22
CA SER A 269 4.48 -20.64 4.38
C SER A 269 5.09 -19.23 4.27
N ILE A 270 4.30 -18.21 3.96
CA ILE A 270 4.78 -16.83 3.94
C ILE A 270 5.02 -16.37 5.38
N ASP A 271 6.28 -16.09 5.71
CA ASP A 271 6.69 -15.33 6.89
C ASP A 271 6.91 -13.87 6.48
N PRO A 272 6.04 -12.92 6.85
CA PRO A 272 6.18 -11.51 6.48
C PRO A 272 7.46 -10.84 6.99
N ALA A 273 8.15 -11.44 7.98
CA ALA A 273 9.42 -10.97 8.53
C ALA A 273 10.62 -11.31 7.63
N ARG A 274 10.47 -12.27 6.70
CA ARG A 274 11.57 -12.83 5.88
C ARG A 274 11.24 -12.90 4.38
N HIS A 275 9.96 -12.88 4.04
CA HIS A 275 9.46 -13.09 2.68
C HIS A 275 8.68 -11.87 2.19
N LEU A 276 8.63 -11.73 0.86
CA LEU A 276 7.64 -10.89 0.20
C LEU A 276 6.24 -11.46 0.45
N VAL A 277 5.30 -10.60 0.84
CA VAL A 277 3.90 -11.00 1.10
C VAL A 277 3.05 -11.03 -0.17
N SER A 278 3.55 -10.43 -1.26
CA SER A 278 2.95 -10.46 -2.58
C SER A 278 3.43 -11.62 -3.48
N GLY A 279 4.57 -12.22 -3.14
CA GLY A 279 5.28 -13.20 -3.97
C GLY A 279 4.81 -14.64 -3.77
N SER A 280 4.34 -15.26 -4.86
CA SER A 280 4.24 -16.71 -5.00
C SER A 280 4.77 -17.08 -6.38
N VAL A 281 5.81 -17.91 -6.47
CA VAL A 281 6.40 -18.31 -7.76
C VAL A 281 5.36 -19.06 -8.61
N PRO A 282 5.02 -18.59 -9.83
CA PRO A 282 4.12 -19.31 -10.73
C PRO A 282 4.69 -20.69 -11.06
N GLY A 283 3.87 -21.75 -10.97
CA GLY A 283 4.23 -23.09 -11.42
C GLY A 283 4.70 -24.08 -10.34
N SER A 284 4.81 -23.67 -9.08
CA SER A 284 4.97 -24.63 -7.97
C SER A 284 3.61 -25.01 -7.40
N THR A 285 3.23 -26.29 -7.48
CA THR A 285 2.17 -26.85 -6.63
C THR A 285 2.58 -26.62 -5.18
N GLY A 286 1.90 -25.70 -4.49
CA GLY A 286 2.23 -25.29 -3.12
C GLY A 286 3.09 -24.03 -2.98
N GLY A 287 3.21 -23.21 -4.04
CA GLY A 287 3.65 -21.81 -4.01
C GLY A 287 4.77 -21.47 -3.01
N GLN A 288 6.05 -21.63 -3.39
CA GLN A 288 7.15 -21.22 -2.50
C GLN A 288 7.16 -19.68 -2.31
N PRO A 289 7.28 -19.19 -1.05
CA PRO A 289 7.46 -17.77 -0.77
C PRO A 289 8.75 -17.25 -1.37
N THR A 290 8.74 -16.02 -1.89
CA THR A 290 9.97 -15.35 -2.32
C THR A 290 10.63 -14.69 -1.11
N SER A 291 11.85 -15.09 -0.78
CA SER A 291 12.60 -14.44 0.31
C SER A 291 13.13 -13.07 -0.09
N PHE A 292 13.40 -12.20 0.90
CA PHE A 292 14.00 -10.89 0.61
C PHE A 292 15.35 -11.01 -0.12
N ALA A 293 16.17 -11.99 0.26
CA ALA A 293 17.46 -12.24 -0.39
C ALA A 293 17.30 -12.69 -1.85
N GLN A 294 16.30 -13.53 -2.16
CA GLN A 294 15.99 -13.93 -3.52
C GLN A 294 15.56 -12.72 -4.37
N GLU A 295 14.69 -11.87 -3.83
CA GLU A 295 14.26 -10.65 -4.53
C GLU A 295 15.42 -9.67 -4.72
N ALA A 296 16.22 -9.43 -3.68
CA ALA A 296 17.38 -8.54 -3.75
C ALA A 296 18.41 -9.01 -4.80
N SER A 297 18.66 -10.33 -4.87
CA SER A 297 19.48 -10.92 -5.94
C SER A 297 18.87 -10.67 -7.33
N SER A 298 17.55 -10.79 -7.46
CA SER A 298 16.84 -10.48 -8.70
C SER A 298 16.98 -9.01 -9.11
N TRP A 299 16.81 -8.08 -8.17
CA TRP A 299 17.01 -6.64 -8.37
C TRP A 299 18.43 -6.32 -8.77
N ARG A 300 19.44 -6.82 -8.04
CA ARG A 300 20.85 -6.61 -8.35
C ARG A 300 21.20 -7.06 -9.76
N LYS A 301 20.80 -8.28 -10.14
CA LYS A 301 21.03 -8.83 -11.49
C LYS A 301 20.40 -7.93 -12.56
N GLN A 302 19.19 -7.47 -12.32
CA GLN A 302 18.48 -6.58 -13.24
C GLN A 302 19.18 -5.22 -13.36
N PHE A 303 19.54 -4.60 -12.25
CA PHE A 303 20.15 -3.26 -12.21
C PHE A 303 21.57 -3.23 -12.76
N ALA A 304 22.29 -4.37 -12.72
CA ALA A 304 23.60 -4.48 -13.35
C ALA A 304 23.55 -4.52 -14.88
N LEU A 305 22.43 -4.96 -15.48
CA LEU A 305 22.30 -5.17 -16.93
C LEU A 305 21.52 -4.05 -17.63
N VAL A 306 20.70 -3.30 -16.89
CA VAL A 306 19.78 -2.32 -17.45
C VAL A 306 20.27 -0.90 -17.11
N PRO A 307 20.28 0.04 -18.09
CA PRO A 307 20.67 1.42 -17.84
C PRO A 307 19.92 2.07 -16.67
N VAL A 308 20.54 3.09 -16.07
CA VAL A 308 19.89 3.94 -15.06
C VAL A 308 18.83 4.82 -15.73
N PRO A 309 17.77 5.23 -14.99
CA PRO A 309 16.86 6.25 -15.45
C PRO A 309 17.61 7.54 -15.82
N TRP A 310 17.11 8.25 -16.81
CA TRP A 310 17.78 9.44 -17.37
C TRP A 310 16.75 10.49 -17.81
N THR A 311 17.19 11.73 -17.99
CA THR A 311 16.40 12.80 -18.62
C THR A 311 17.05 13.14 -19.95
N PRO A 312 16.30 13.51 -21.00
CA PRO A 312 16.91 13.91 -22.26
C PRO A 312 17.77 15.17 -22.07
N PRO A 313 19.00 15.22 -22.62
CA PRO A 313 19.90 16.36 -22.47
C PRO A 313 19.47 17.56 -23.33
N THR A 314 18.70 17.29 -24.39
CA THR A 314 18.06 18.27 -25.27
C THR A 314 16.63 17.82 -25.54
N TYR A 315 15.82 18.67 -26.17
CA TYR A 315 14.48 18.26 -26.56
C TYR A 315 14.51 17.02 -27.45
N ARG A 316 13.66 16.04 -27.16
CA ARG A 316 13.57 14.76 -27.87
C ARG A 316 12.12 14.33 -27.98
N ARG A 317 11.75 13.72 -29.10
CA ARG A 317 10.43 13.07 -29.25
C ARG A 317 10.24 11.96 -28.20
N PRO A 318 9.02 11.75 -27.70
CA PRO A 318 8.73 10.64 -26.80
C PRO A 318 9.06 9.29 -27.46
N PRO A 319 9.28 8.23 -26.67
CA PRO A 319 9.34 6.85 -27.15
C PRO A 319 8.18 6.53 -28.09
N ALA A 320 8.44 5.73 -29.12
CA ALA A 320 7.46 5.26 -30.10
C ALA A 320 7.24 3.75 -29.93
N PRO A 321 6.24 3.32 -29.12
CA PRO A 321 5.97 1.90 -28.85
C PRO A 321 5.71 1.07 -30.10
N GLU A 322 5.05 1.66 -31.10
CA GLU A 322 4.78 1.06 -32.41
C GLU A 322 6.06 0.73 -33.20
N MET A 323 7.17 1.41 -32.87
CA MET A 323 8.50 1.18 -33.44
C MET A 323 9.38 0.28 -32.56
N GLY A 324 8.83 -0.27 -31.47
CA GLY A 324 9.51 -1.18 -30.55
C GLY A 324 10.26 -0.52 -29.40
N ASP A 325 10.17 0.82 -29.25
CA ASP A 325 10.71 1.51 -28.08
C ASP A 325 9.81 1.25 -26.87
N ARG A 326 10.35 0.66 -25.81
CA ARG A 326 9.58 0.27 -24.61
C ARG A 326 9.87 1.15 -23.41
N ASP A 327 10.72 2.16 -23.56
CA ASP A 327 11.06 3.03 -22.44
C ASP A 327 9.82 3.75 -21.92
N VAL A 328 9.71 3.82 -20.59
CA VAL A 328 8.59 4.42 -19.89
C VAL A 328 8.97 5.84 -19.49
N VAL A 329 8.11 6.81 -19.81
CA VAL A 329 8.35 8.21 -19.48
C VAL A 329 7.43 8.64 -18.36
N LEU A 330 8.01 9.12 -17.26
CA LEU A 330 7.28 9.78 -16.19
C LEU A 330 7.61 11.27 -16.20
N SER A 331 6.62 12.13 -15.95
CA SER A 331 6.89 13.53 -15.60
C SER A 331 7.74 13.60 -14.33
N SER A 332 8.42 14.73 -14.13
CA SER A 332 9.20 15.00 -12.92
C SER A 332 8.38 14.75 -11.64
N THR A 333 7.15 15.27 -11.58
CA THR A 333 6.23 15.07 -10.45
C THR A 333 5.93 13.59 -10.18
N ARG A 334 5.59 12.83 -11.22
CA ARG A 334 5.29 11.39 -11.10
C ARG A 334 6.52 10.59 -10.70
N ALA A 335 7.69 10.91 -11.23
CA ALA A 335 8.94 10.28 -10.87
C ALA A 335 9.29 10.52 -9.38
N LEU A 336 9.07 11.73 -8.87
CA LEU A 336 9.29 12.06 -7.45
C LEU A 336 8.30 11.32 -6.52
N VAL A 337 7.01 11.26 -6.86
CA VAL A 337 6.04 10.45 -6.11
C VAL A 337 6.43 8.96 -6.11
N PHE A 338 6.89 8.45 -7.25
CA PHE A 338 7.35 7.05 -7.31
C PHE A 338 8.62 6.81 -6.48
N ALA A 339 9.55 7.77 -6.45
CA ALA A 339 10.72 7.73 -5.56
C ALA A 339 10.31 7.73 -4.08
N GLU A 340 9.31 8.53 -3.69
CA GLU A 340 8.76 8.53 -2.32
C GLU A 340 8.14 7.17 -1.93
N LEU A 341 7.48 6.48 -2.87
CA LEU A 341 6.96 5.12 -2.65
C LEU A 341 8.06 4.07 -2.50
N LEU A 342 9.14 4.19 -3.28
CA LEU A 342 10.33 3.35 -3.14
C LEU A 342 11.01 3.56 -1.78
N ASP A 343 11.08 4.80 -1.31
CA ASP A 343 11.59 5.10 0.03
C ASP A 343 10.68 4.60 1.15
N GLU A 344 9.35 4.68 0.97
CA GLU A 344 8.40 4.10 1.92
C GLU A 344 8.57 2.57 2.02
N PHE A 345 8.78 1.91 0.87
CA PHE A 345 9.10 0.49 0.84
C PHE A 345 10.44 0.19 1.52
N ALA A 346 11.49 0.97 1.23
CA ALA A 346 12.80 0.84 1.85
C ALA A 346 12.73 1.02 3.37
N ALA A 347 12.02 2.04 3.86
CA ALA A 347 11.88 2.34 5.28
C ALA A 347 11.13 1.24 6.04
N ARG A 348 10.09 0.67 5.42
CA ARG A 348 9.31 -0.44 6.00
C ARG A 348 10.07 -1.74 6.05
N LEU A 349 10.94 -2.01 5.07
CA LEU A 349 11.80 -3.19 5.04
C LEU A 349 13.11 -3.03 5.81
N TYR A 350 13.33 -1.90 6.47
CA TYR A 350 14.56 -1.71 7.23
C TYR A 350 14.68 -2.75 8.36
N PRO A 351 15.84 -3.42 8.53
CA PRO A 351 16.04 -4.42 9.57
C PRO A 351 15.61 -3.94 10.97
N GLY A 352 14.86 -4.78 11.68
CA GLY A 352 14.35 -4.49 13.02
C GLY A 352 13.13 -3.56 13.05
N ARG A 353 12.66 -3.06 11.91
CA ARG A 353 11.44 -2.23 11.84
C ARG A 353 10.23 -3.03 12.31
N ARG A 354 9.43 -2.42 13.20
CA ARG A 354 8.18 -2.99 13.72
C ARG A 354 7.00 -2.27 13.08
N SER A 355 6.03 -3.00 12.54
CA SER A 355 4.90 -2.41 11.83
C SER A 355 3.69 -2.04 12.69
N GLY A 356 3.51 -2.70 13.85
CA GLY A 356 2.22 -2.70 14.56
C GLY A 356 1.10 -3.36 13.75
N VAL A 357 -0.10 -3.40 14.32
CA VAL A 357 -1.32 -3.76 13.57
C VAL A 357 -1.65 -2.61 12.64
N ILE A 358 -1.69 -2.85 11.33
CA ILE A 358 -1.95 -1.77 10.37
C ILE A 358 -3.37 -1.25 10.55
N HIS A 359 -3.48 0.06 10.75
CA HIS A 359 -4.76 0.72 10.98
C HIS A 359 -5.58 0.87 9.69
N TYR A 360 -6.90 1.01 9.84
CA TYR A 360 -7.85 1.06 8.73
C TYR A 360 -7.66 2.28 7.81
N GLY A 361 -7.09 3.38 8.31
CA GLY A 361 -6.67 4.51 7.46
C GLY A 361 -5.75 4.14 6.29
N ALA A 362 -5.08 2.98 6.32
CA ALA A 362 -4.28 2.51 5.18
C ALA A 362 -5.12 2.03 3.97
N TYR A 363 -6.44 1.86 4.12
CA TYR A 363 -7.29 1.26 3.09
C TYR A 363 -7.24 2.03 1.76
N ASP A 364 -7.49 3.34 1.79
CA ASP A 364 -7.58 4.16 0.56
C ASP A 364 -6.21 4.36 -0.07
N PHE A 365 -5.19 4.53 0.77
CA PHE A 365 -3.79 4.55 0.34
C PHE A 365 -3.44 3.27 -0.45
N GLY A 366 -3.68 2.10 0.13
CA GLY A 366 -3.44 0.82 -0.54
C GLY A 366 -4.26 0.66 -1.82
N HIS A 367 -5.52 1.08 -1.82
CA HIS A 367 -6.37 1.06 -3.01
C HIS A 367 -5.79 1.93 -4.14
N SER A 368 -5.29 3.13 -3.82
CA SER A 368 -4.64 4.03 -4.78
C SER A 368 -3.35 3.43 -5.35
N LEU A 369 -2.51 2.80 -4.50
CA LEU A 369 -1.30 2.09 -4.96
C LEU A 369 -1.59 1.03 -6.01
N MET A 370 -2.75 0.38 -5.93
CA MET A 370 -3.09 -0.71 -6.83
C MET A 370 -3.84 -0.21 -8.07
N TRP A 371 -4.92 0.56 -7.86
CA TRP A 371 -5.92 0.87 -8.89
C TRP A 371 -5.98 2.33 -9.31
N GLY A 372 -5.29 3.23 -8.59
CA GLY A 372 -5.07 4.62 -8.97
C GLY A 372 -3.70 4.78 -9.62
N PHE A 373 -2.78 5.44 -8.91
CA PHE A 373 -1.41 5.71 -9.37
C PHE A 373 -0.69 4.46 -9.93
N GLY A 374 -0.81 3.30 -9.27
CA GLY A 374 -0.15 2.08 -9.75
C GLY A 374 -0.80 1.44 -10.97
N ARG A 375 -2.04 1.80 -11.32
CA ARG A 375 -2.63 1.44 -12.61
C ARG A 375 -2.08 2.35 -13.69
N GLU A 376 -2.04 3.66 -13.47
CA GLU A 376 -1.45 4.62 -14.40
C GLU A 376 -0.02 4.23 -14.76
N LEU A 377 0.81 3.90 -13.76
CA LEU A 377 2.18 3.47 -14.01
C LEU A 377 2.31 2.17 -14.81
N LYS A 378 1.31 1.26 -14.72
CA LYS A 378 1.28 0.01 -15.51
C LYS A 378 0.76 0.25 -16.92
N ASP A 379 -0.25 1.10 -17.06
CA ASP A 379 -0.87 1.41 -18.36
C ASP A 379 0.11 2.20 -19.25
N ILE A 380 1.10 2.92 -18.69
CA ILE A 380 2.21 3.54 -19.44
C ILE A 380 3.30 2.50 -19.82
N SER A 381 3.28 1.30 -19.23
CA SER A 381 4.28 0.24 -19.46
C SER A 381 3.82 -0.85 -20.45
N ILE A 382 2.58 -0.80 -20.95
CA ILE A 382 1.98 -1.74 -21.91
C ILE A 382 1.76 -1.00 -23.22
#